data_AF-A0A8S1IXF2-F1
#
_entry.id   AF-A0A8S1IXF2-F1
#
_cell.length_a   1.000
_cell.length_b   1.000
_cell.length_c   1.000
_cell.angle_alpha   90.00
_cell.angle_beta   90.00
_cell.angle_gamma   90.00
#
_symmetry.space_group_name_H-M   'P 1'
#
loop_
_entity.id
_entity.type
_entity.pdbx_description
1 polymer ?
#
loop_
_entity_poly.entity_id
_entity_poly.type
_entity_poly.pdbx_seq_one_letter_code
_entity_poly.pdbx_strand_id
1 'polypeptide(L)'
;MEGEGVPGLAAEAVLVKSEQLPEGTPQIRGYDFSQGCNLDHLMDAMLFSGFQASNLGKAVQEVNNMIKWRLSDDPLTSDTSPEHALPGFRSKTRTKIFLGFTSNLVSAGVREQIRYLVQNRMVDVLVTTAGGVEEDLIKCMAPTYLGDFRLKGAELRVKGLNRIGNMLVPNSNYCAFEEWIMPILDKMLVEQQEDGVNWTPSKMIDRFGKEINNPDSIYYWAHRNGIPVYCPPLTDGSIGDMLFFHSYKKPGLRCDIVEDIRRMNDEALKAAPRRTGVIILGGGVPKHHICNANLMRNGADYAVYVNTAQEFDGSDSGAHPDEAVSWGKIKMTATPVKLCGDATILFPLIVSQTFAKEEQSWARGCEDAP
;
A
#
# COMPACT_ATOMS: atom_id res chain seq x y z
N MET A 1 -50.96 37.69 31.31
CA MET A 1 -49.61 37.22 30.93
C MET A 1 -49.74 36.65 29.52
N GLU A 2 -49.73 37.53 28.53
CA GLU A 2 -49.59 37.10 27.13
C GLU A 2 -48.14 36.68 26.96
N GLY A 3 -47.91 35.38 26.74
CA GLY A 3 -46.57 34.86 26.53
C GLY A 3 -46.03 35.47 25.25
N GLU A 4 -44.86 36.12 25.34
CA GLU A 4 -44.11 36.59 24.18
C GLU A 4 -43.96 35.41 23.21
N GLY A 5 -44.60 35.52 22.03
CA GLY A 5 -44.53 34.51 21.00
C GLY A 5 -43.10 34.31 20.51
N VAL A 6 -42.82 33.16 19.89
CA VAL A 6 -41.52 32.91 19.26
C VAL A 6 -41.22 34.05 18.27
N PRO A 7 -40.05 34.71 18.35
CA PRO A 7 -39.71 35.79 17.44
C PRO A 7 -39.82 35.33 15.98
N GLY A 8 -40.54 36.09 15.15
CA GLY A 8 -40.82 35.71 13.75
C GLY A 8 -39.57 35.39 12.94
N LEU A 9 -38.50 36.18 13.13
CA LEU A 9 -37.20 35.95 12.49
C LEU A 9 -36.57 34.61 12.90
N ALA A 10 -36.74 34.19 14.16
CA ALA A 10 -36.24 32.90 14.63
C ALA A 10 -37.06 31.74 14.06
N ALA A 11 -38.38 31.90 13.94
CA ALA A 11 -39.24 30.90 13.33
C ALA A 11 -38.93 30.71 11.83
N GLU A 12 -38.74 31.80 11.08
CA GLU A 12 -38.35 31.76 9.67
C GLU A 12 -36.99 31.11 9.47
N ALA A 13 -36.02 31.39 10.34
CA ALA A 13 -34.68 30.81 10.26
C ALA A 13 -34.63 29.32 10.61
N VAL A 14 -35.42 28.87 11.59
CA VAL A 14 -35.35 27.49 12.12
C VAL A 14 -36.29 26.53 11.39
N LEU A 15 -37.45 27.02 10.92
CA LEU A 15 -38.51 26.17 10.34
C LEU A 15 -38.55 26.23 8.81
N VAL A 16 -37.39 26.47 8.18
CA VAL A 16 -37.26 26.41 6.73
C VAL A 16 -37.68 25.03 6.22
N LYS A 17 -38.56 24.99 5.21
CA LYS A 17 -38.98 23.74 4.58
C LYS A 17 -37.85 23.20 3.71
N SER A 18 -37.47 21.95 3.93
CA SER A 18 -36.49 21.27 3.09
C SER A 18 -37.08 20.87 1.73
N GLU A 19 -36.22 20.79 0.73
CA GLU A 19 -36.53 20.10 -0.53
C GLU A 19 -36.59 18.58 -0.33
N GLN A 20 -37.19 17.87 -1.28
CA GLN A 20 -37.16 16.40 -1.29
C GLN A 20 -35.82 15.92 -1.85
N LEU A 21 -35.20 14.95 -1.17
CA LEU A 21 -34.01 14.29 -1.69
C LEU A 21 -34.35 13.43 -2.92
N PRO A 22 -33.40 13.24 -3.85
CA PRO A 22 -33.59 12.35 -4.99
C PRO A 22 -34.04 10.95 -4.57
N GLU A 23 -34.94 10.34 -5.35
CA GLU A 23 -35.37 8.96 -5.13
C GLU A 23 -34.17 8.00 -5.14
N GLY A 24 -34.14 7.06 -4.21
CA GLY A 24 -33.03 6.10 -4.07
C GLY A 24 -31.81 6.64 -3.29
N THR A 25 -31.85 7.86 -2.77
CA THR A 25 -30.81 8.36 -1.84
C THR A 25 -30.68 7.39 -0.65
N PRO A 26 -29.49 6.79 -0.43
CA PRO A 26 -29.32 5.83 0.66
C PRO A 26 -29.59 6.44 2.03
N GLN A 27 -30.31 5.71 2.88
CA GLN A 27 -30.55 6.11 4.26
C GLN A 27 -29.41 5.67 5.17
N ILE A 28 -29.07 6.50 6.15
CA ILE A 28 -28.09 6.13 7.18
C ILE A 28 -28.69 5.04 8.06
N ARG A 29 -28.02 3.88 8.10
CA ARG A 29 -28.39 2.74 8.93
C ARG A 29 -27.18 1.88 9.23
N GLY A 30 -26.84 1.77 10.51
CA GLY A 30 -25.81 0.86 11.00
C GLY A 30 -26.30 -0.59 11.11
N TYR A 31 -25.37 -1.49 11.41
CA TYR A 31 -25.68 -2.90 11.67
C TYR A 31 -26.48 -3.06 12.97
N ASP A 32 -27.53 -3.86 12.93
CA ASP A 32 -28.40 -4.15 14.07
C ASP A 32 -27.98 -5.49 14.70
N PHE A 33 -27.31 -5.41 15.85
CA PHE A 33 -26.81 -6.58 16.57
C PHE A 33 -27.89 -7.50 17.14
N SER A 34 -29.18 -7.11 17.12
CA SER A 34 -30.26 -8.06 17.39
C SER A 34 -30.33 -9.18 16.34
N GLN A 35 -29.71 -8.98 15.18
CA GLN A 35 -29.59 -9.97 14.10
C GLN A 35 -28.38 -10.92 14.27
N GLY A 36 -27.64 -10.80 15.37
CA GLY A 36 -26.50 -11.67 15.70
C GLY A 36 -25.13 -10.99 15.53
N CYS A 37 -24.07 -11.76 15.71
CA CYS A 37 -22.68 -11.31 15.58
C CYS A 37 -22.10 -11.83 14.26
N ASN A 38 -22.25 -11.06 13.18
CA ASN A 38 -21.75 -11.40 11.85
C ASN A 38 -20.87 -10.27 11.32
N LEU A 39 -19.57 -10.55 11.12
CA LEU A 39 -18.61 -9.54 10.65
C LEU A 39 -18.91 -9.10 9.21
N ASP A 40 -19.31 -10.00 8.33
CA ASP A 40 -19.59 -9.65 6.93
C ASP A 40 -20.79 -8.71 6.82
N HIS A 41 -21.88 -9.00 7.53
CA HIS A 41 -23.04 -8.10 7.55
C HIS A 41 -22.73 -6.77 8.24
N LEU A 42 -21.88 -6.77 9.27
CA LEU A 42 -21.38 -5.55 9.88
C LEU A 42 -20.59 -4.71 8.88
N MET A 43 -19.71 -5.35 8.10
CA MET A 43 -18.91 -4.68 7.07
C MET A 43 -19.76 -4.16 5.91
N ASP A 44 -20.78 -4.89 5.48
CA ASP A 44 -21.74 -4.43 4.46
C ASP A 44 -22.48 -3.16 4.92
N ALA A 45 -22.84 -3.09 6.21
CA ALA A 45 -23.50 -1.92 6.79
C ALA A 45 -22.59 -0.67 6.90
N MET A 46 -21.26 -0.83 6.83
CA MET A 46 -20.33 0.30 6.95
C MET A 46 -20.58 1.36 5.88
N LEU A 47 -20.92 0.95 4.65
CA LEU A 47 -21.23 1.85 3.53
C LEU A 47 -22.31 2.88 3.90
N PHE A 48 -23.30 2.47 4.70
CA PHE A 48 -24.45 3.27 5.09
C PHE A 48 -24.37 3.80 6.53
N SER A 49 -23.22 3.70 7.19
CA SER A 49 -23.05 4.09 8.60
C SER A 49 -22.58 5.55 8.79
N GLY A 50 -22.11 6.22 7.73
CA GLY A 50 -21.64 7.61 7.77
C GLY A 50 -20.15 7.77 8.07
N PHE A 51 -19.62 8.99 7.87
CA PHE A 51 -18.23 9.37 8.14
C PHE A 51 -17.19 8.38 7.54
N GLN A 52 -16.16 8.01 8.31
CA GLN A 52 -15.11 7.09 7.84
C GLN A 52 -15.61 5.64 7.67
N ALA A 53 -16.73 5.24 8.30
CA ALA A 53 -17.34 3.94 8.05
C ALA A 53 -17.85 3.85 6.61
N SER A 54 -18.54 4.90 6.12
CA SER A 54 -18.93 4.97 4.71
C SER A 54 -17.73 4.95 3.76
N ASN A 55 -16.62 5.62 4.13
CA ASN A 55 -15.39 5.54 3.34
C ASN A 55 -14.76 4.14 3.37
N LEU A 56 -14.92 3.37 4.45
CA LEU A 56 -14.45 1.98 4.52
C LEU A 56 -15.25 1.09 3.59
N GLY A 57 -16.59 1.23 3.58
CA GLY A 57 -17.45 0.54 2.62
C GLY A 57 -17.09 0.89 1.16
N LYS A 58 -16.87 2.18 0.86
CA LYS A 58 -16.43 2.63 -0.47
C LYS A 58 -15.04 2.09 -0.84
N ALA A 59 -14.09 2.04 0.09
CA ALA A 59 -12.76 1.49 -0.15
C ALA A 59 -12.82 -0.01 -0.46
N VAL A 60 -13.66 -0.77 0.25
CA VAL A 60 -13.92 -2.19 -0.05
C VAL A 60 -14.50 -2.35 -1.46
N GLN A 61 -15.47 -1.52 -1.85
CA GLN A 61 -16.03 -1.53 -3.21
C GLN A 61 -14.96 -1.21 -4.27
N GLU A 62 -14.18 -0.15 -4.06
CA GLU A 62 -13.16 0.30 -5.00
C GLU A 62 -12.04 -0.74 -5.18
N VAL A 63 -11.57 -1.38 -4.11
CA VAL A 63 -10.61 -2.49 -4.20
C VAL A 63 -11.24 -3.70 -4.91
N ASN A 64 -12.50 -4.04 -4.62
CA ASN A 64 -13.19 -5.11 -5.35
C ASN A 64 -13.35 -4.79 -6.84
N ASN A 65 -13.53 -3.53 -7.23
CA ASN A 65 -13.53 -3.12 -8.64
C ASN A 65 -12.16 -3.37 -9.29
N MET A 66 -11.05 -3.09 -8.59
CA MET A 66 -9.70 -3.44 -9.05
C MET A 66 -9.54 -4.96 -9.24
N ILE A 67 -10.02 -5.76 -8.29
CA ILE A 67 -9.88 -7.22 -8.31
C ILE A 67 -10.71 -7.86 -9.44
N LYS A 68 -11.95 -7.38 -9.62
CA LYS A 68 -12.93 -8.00 -10.52
C LYS A 68 -12.77 -7.59 -11.97
N TRP A 69 -12.31 -6.37 -12.24
CA TRP A 69 -12.20 -5.86 -13.60
C TRP A 69 -11.32 -6.77 -14.48
N ARG A 70 -11.81 -7.04 -15.68
CA ARG A 70 -11.07 -7.66 -16.78
C ARG A 70 -11.18 -6.77 -18.01
N LEU A 71 -10.19 -6.86 -18.89
CA LEU A 71 -10.26 -6.15 -20.18
C LEU A 71 -11.50 -6.55 -21.00
N SER A 72 -12.04 -7.76 -20.80
CA SER A 72 -13.29 -8.20 -21.44
C SER A 72 -14.53 -7.39 -21.03
N ASP A 73 -14.48 -6.66 -19.92
CA ASP A 73 -15.58 -5.81 -19.45
C ASP A 73 -15.67 -4.51 -20.25
N ASP A 74 -14.56 -4.10 -20.87
CA ASP A 74 -14.52 -2.92 -21.73
C ASP A 74 -15.01 -3.30 -23.15
N PRO A 75 -15.69 -2.38 -23.87
CA PRO A 75 -16.10 -2.63 -25.24
C PRO A 75 -14.89 -2.69 -26.18
N LEU A 76 -15.04 -3.37 -27.32
CA LEU A 76 -14.09 -3.26 -28.43
C LEU A 76 -14.31 -1.91 -29.13
N THR A 77 -13.21 -1.21 -29.40
CA THR A 77 -13.20 0.06 -30.14
C THR A 77 -12.39 -0.07 -31.43
N SER A 78 -12.47 0.93 -32.30
CA SER A 78 -11.64 1.01 -33.53
C SER A 78 -10.13 0.98 -33.24
N ASP A 79 -9.73 1.39 -32.04
CA ASP A 79 -8.33 1.52 -31.63
C ASP A 79 -7.82 0.25 -30.92
N THR A 80 -8.68 -0.77 -30.76
CA THR A 80 -8.29 -2.03 -30.13
C THR A 80 -7.43 -2.85 -31.08
N SER A 81 -6.19 -3.15 -30.67
CA SER A 81 -5.29 -3.99 -31.47
C SER A 81 -5.86 -5.41 -31.66
N PRO A 82 -5.52 -6.12 -32.76
CA PRO A 82 -5.98 -7.49 -32.98
C PRO A 82 -5.66 -8.44 -31.82
N GLU A 83 -4.49 -8.28 -31.20
CA GLU A 83 -4.09 -9.04 -30.00
C GLU A 83 -5.01 -8.76 -28.81
N HIS A 84 -5.30 -7.48 -28.55
CA HIS A 84 -6.18 -7.07 -27.45
C HIS A 84 -7.65 -7.38 -27.70
N ALA A 85 -8.02 -7.75 -28.93
CA ALA A 85 -9.37 -8.19 -29.27
C ALA A 85 -9.60 -9.68 -28.97
N LEU A 86 -8.54 -10.48 -28.74
CA LEU A 86 -8.66 -11.92 -28.51
C LEU A 86 -9.40 -12.21 -27.18
N PRO A 87 -10.50 -13.01 -27.20
CA PRO A 87 -11.28 -13.30 -26.00
C PRO A 87 -10.46 -13.90 -24.84
N GLY A 88 -9.52 -14.80 -25.16
CA GLY A 88 -8.64 -15.43 -24.16
C GLY A 88 -7.66 -14.45 -23.51
N PHE A 89 -7.14 -13.49 -24.26
CA PHE A 89 -6.29 -12.43 -23.72
C PHE A 89 -7.11 -11.49 -22.83
N ARG A 90 -8.26 -11.00 -23.32
CA ARG A 90 -9.11 -10.03 -22.61
C ARG A 90 -9.63 -10.54 -21.27
N SER A 91 -10.05 -11.80 -21.21
CA SER A 91 -10.59 -12.43 -20.00
C SER A 91 -9.51 -12.69 -18.93
N LYS A 92 -8.23 -12.82 -19.32
CA LYS A 92 -7.10 -13.00 -18.41
C LYS A 92 -6.42 -11.68 -18.02
N THR A 93 -6.57 -10.63 -18.84
CA THR A 93 -6.00 -9.31 -18.56
C THR A 93 -6.74 -8.62 -17.42
N ARG A 94 -6.10 -8.58 -16.26
CA ARG A 94 -6.60 -7.95 -15.01
C ARG A 94 -5.96 -6.58 -14.75
N THR A 95 -6.50 -5.83 -13.79
CA THR A 95 -5.89 -4.59 -13.30
C THR A 95 -4.47 -4.83 -12.79
N LYS A 96 -3.57 -3.86 -13.00
CA LYS A 96 -2.23 -3.84 -12.41
C LYS A 96 -2.25 -3.06 -11.10
N ILE A 97 -2.02 -3.73 -9.98
CA ILE A 97 -2.18 -3.15 -8.65
C ILE A 97 -0.81 -2.76 -8.07
N PHE A 98 -0.67 -1.47 -7.76
CA PHE A 98 0.47 -0.91 -7.04
C PHE A 98 0.09 -0.80 -5.56
N LEU A 99 0.91 -1.39 -4.69
CA LEU A 99 0.75 -1.33 -3.25
C LEU A 99 1.90 -0.53 -2.63
N GLY A 100 1.56 0.59 -2.00
CA GLY A 100 2.49 1.44 -1.26
C GLY A 100 2.27 1.31 0.24
N PHE A 101 3.34 1.20 1.03
CA PHE A 101 3.24 1.20 2.48
C PHE A 101 4.45 1.85 3.15
N THR A 102 4.25 2.45 4.33
CA THR A 102 5.32 3.01 5.15
C THR A 102 5.98 1.94 6.03
N SER A 103 7.23 2.19 6.45
CA SER A 103 8.06 1.26 7.24
C SER A 103 7.36 0.72 8.49
N ASN A 104 6.70 1.60 9.25
CA ASN A 104 6.02 1.27 10.49
C ASN A 104 4.95 0.17 10.35
N LEU A 105 4.38 -0.02 9.15
CA LEU A 105 3.40 -1.07 8.89
C LEU A 105 4.04 -2.45 8.77
N VAL A 106 5.31 -2.52 8.37
CA VAL A 106 6.11 -3.75 8.41
C VAL A 106 6.63 -4.02 9.82
N SER A 107 6.94 -2.98 10.61
CA SER A 107 7.22 -3.12 12.04
C SER A 107 6.01 -3.70 12.78
N ALA A 108 4.80 -3.25 12.42
CA ALA A 108 3.53 -3.75 12.92
C ALA A 108 3.16 -5.13 12.34
N GLY A 109 2.02 -5.67 12.79
CA GLY A 109 1.45 -6.93 12.27
C GLY A 109 0.79 -6.80 10.88
N VAL A 110 0.80 -5.60 10.29
CA VAL A 110 0.32 -5.39 8.90
C VAL A 110 1.22 -6.12 7.88
N ARG A 111 2.47 -6.39 8.27
CA ARG A 111 3.42 -7.24 7.55
C ARG A 111 2.77 -8.54 7.07
N GLU A 112 2.06 -9.25 7.93
CA GLU A 112 1.49 -10.56 7.59
C GLU A 112 0.40 -10.46 6.52
N GLN A 113 -0.41 -9.39 6.52
CA GLN A 113 -1.37 -9.13 5.44
C GLN A 113 -0.67 -8.74 4.14
N ILE A 114 0.37 -7.90 4.17
CA ILE A 114 1.15 -7.57 2.96
C ILE A 114 1.79 -8.83 2.38
N ARG A 115 2.44 -9.65 3.22
CA ARG A 115 3.04 -10.94 2.85
C ARG A 115 2.01 -11.87 2.23
N TYR A 116 0.79 -11.95 2.78
CA TYR A 116 -0.30 -12.73 2.20
C TYR A 116 -0.67 -12.28 0.77
N LEU A 117 -0.80 -10.97 0.53
CA LEU A 117 -1.09 -10.47 -0.81
C LEU A 117 0.03 -10.78 -1.82
N VAL A 118 1.28 -10.62 -1.38
CA VAL A 118 2.46 -10.84 -2.23
C VAL A 118 2.67 -12.33 -2.52
N GLN A 119 2.50 -13.19 -1.51
CA GLN A 119 2.54 -14.66 -1.66
C GLN A 119 1.56 -15.15 -2.73
N ASN A 120 0.35 -14.61 -2.73
CA ASN A 120 -0.73 -15.03 -3.61
C ASN A 120 -0.83 -14.23 -4.92
N ARG A 121 0.21 -13.46 -5.28
CA ARG A 121 0.26 -12.65 -6.52
C ARG A 121 -0.94 -11.72 -6.70
N MET A 122 -1.45 -11.19 -5.59
CA MET A 122 -2.63 -10.31 -5.53
C MET A 122 -2.30 -8.84 -5.81
N VAL A 123 -1.01 -8.50 -5.84
CA VAL A 123 -0.47 -7.19 -6.21
C VAL A 123 0.67 -7.38 -7.21
N ASP A 124 0.94 -6.36 -8.03
CA ASP A 124 1.90 -6.45 -9.12
C ASP A 124 3.19 -5.64 -8.86
N VAL A 125 3.12 -4.57 -8.06
CA VAL A 125 4.26 -3.69 -7.77
C VAL A 125 4.20 -3.22 -6.32
N LEU A 126 5.33 -3.24 -5.61
CA LEU A 126 5.45 -2.71 -4.26
C LEU A 126 6.30 -1.44 -4.24
N VAL A 127 5.93 -0.48 -3.39
CA VAL A 127 6.79 0.66 -3.04
C VAL A 127 6.79 0.86 -1.52
N THR A 128 7.97 1.00 -0.93
CA THR A 128 8.15 1.22 0.50
C THR A 128 9.36 2.14 0.77
N THR A 129 9.62 2.42 2.04
CA THR A 129 10.88 3.01 2.53
C THR A 129 11.81 1.95 3.10
N ALA A 130 13.08 2.31 3.39
CA ALA A 130 14.12 1.37 3.83
C ALA A 130 13.71 0.56 5.07
N GLY A 131 13.14 1.22 6.09
CA GLY A 131 12.60 0.55 7.27
C GLY A 131 11.57 -0.55 6.94
N GLY A 132 10.76 -0.36 5.89
CA GLY A 132 9.82 -1.40 5.45
C GLY A 132 10.51 -2.59 4.82
N VAL A 133 11.69 -2.39 4.21
CA VAL A 133 12.52 -3.47 3.69
C VAL A 133 13.20 -4.24 4.82
N GLU A 134 13.98 -3.53 5.63
CA GLU A 134 14.84 -4.17 6.62
C GLU A 134 14.07 -4.86 7.74
N GLU A 135 12.95 -4.30 8.20
CA GLU A 135 12.20 -4.91 9.30
C GLU A 135 11.53 -6.24 8.93
N ASP A 136 11.17 -6.45 7.66
CA ASP A 136 10.69 -7.76 7.18
C ASP A 136 11.78 -8.82 7.25
N LEU A 137 13.00 -8.46 6.84
CA LEU A 137 14.17 -9.34 6.84
C LEU A 137 14.60 -9.64 8.27
N ILE A 138 14.69 -8.59 9.12
CA ILE A 138 15.06 -8.70 10.53
C ILE A 138 14.08 -9.59 11.29
N LYS A 139 12.76 -9.49 11.01
CA LYS A 139 11.74 -10.33 11.64
C LYS A 139 11.90 -11.82 11.34
N CYS A 140 12.62 -12.20 10.29
CA CYS A 140 12.98 -13.60 10.02
C CYS A 140 14.14 -14.10 10.89
N MET A 141 14.85 -13.20 11.57
CA MET A 141 16.00 -13.49 12.44
C MET A 141 15.63 -13.38 13.91
N ALA A 142 14.87 -12.34 14.28
CA ALA A 142 14.48 -12.06 15.65
C ALA A 142 13.16 -11.27 15.72
N PRO A 143 12.32 -11.48 16.73
CA PRO A 143 11.01 -10.87 16.82
C PRO A 143 11.06 -9.39 17.27
N THR A 144 9.97 -8.69 16.96
CA THR A 144 9.60 -7.38 17.51
C THR A 144 8.56 -7.59 18.62
N TYR A 145 8.62 -6.81 19.69
CA TYR A 145 7.77 -6.99 20.88
C TYR A 145 6.81 -5.83 21.09
N LEU A 146 5.69 -6.09 21.76
CA LEU A 146 4.78 -5.05 22.22
C LEU A 146 5.40 -4.28 23.40
N GLY A 147 5.23 -2.96 23.40
CA GLY A 147 5.62 -2.02 24.44
C GLY A 147 4.55 -0.94 24.64
N ASP A 148 4.96 0.28 25.00
CA ASP A 148 4.07 1.43 25.19
C ASP A 148 4.71 2.70 24.61
N PHE A 149 3.90 3.58 24.02
CA PHE A 149 4.34 4.86 23.45
C PHE A 149 5.09 5.75 24.45
N ARG A 150 4.78 5.62 25.74
CA ARG A 150 5.27 6.46 26.84
C ARG A 150 6.53 5.91 27.51
N LEU A 151 7.07 4.77 27.05
CA LEU A 151 8.36 4.28 27.53
C LEU A 151 9.47 5.33 27.27
N LYS A 152 10.19 5.70 28.34
CA LYS A 152 11.19 6.76 28.32
C LYS A 152 12.40 6.36 27.46
N GLY A 153 12.72 7.20 26.47
CA GLY A 153 13.80 6.92 25.52
C GLY A 153 15.17 6.72 26.16
N ALA A 154 15.51 7.51 27.19
CA ALA A 154 16.80 7.38 27.89
C ALA A 154 16.97 6.00 28.55
N GLU A 155 15.92 5.47 29.18
CA GLU A 155 15.97 4.16 29.83
C GLU A 155 16.06 3.02 28.82
N LEU A 156 15.33 3.14 27.70
CA LEU A 156 15.40 2.18 26.60
C LEU A 156 16.79 2.16 25.96
N ARG A 157 17.40 3.33 25.74
CA ARG A 157 18.73 3.43 25.14
C ARG A 157 19.80 2.76 25.98
N VAL A 158 19.79 2.95 27.30
CA VAL A 158 20.73 2.28 28.21
C VAL A 158 20.58 0.76 28.16
N LYS A 159 19.37 0.26 27.92
CA LYS A 159 19.06 -1.17 27.80
C LYS A 159 19.27 -1.73 26.39
N GLY A 160 19.66 -0.91 25.41
CA GLY A 160 19.78 -1.35 24.02
C GLY A 160 18.44 -1.74 23.38
N LEU A 161 17.35 -1.07 23.74
CA LEU A 161 16.02 -1.27 23.17
C LEU A 161 15.63 -0.07 22.31
N ASN A 162 15.24 -0.31 21.06
CA ASN A 162 14.73 0.73 20.16
C ASN A 162 13.20 0.72 20.18
N ARG A 163 12.58 1.90 20.20
CA ARG A 163 11.12 2.04 20.23
C ARG A 163 10.56 2.49 18.89
N ILE A 164 9.56 1.79 18.39
CA ILE A 164 8.78 2.14 17.20
C ILE A 164 7.32 2.29 17.65
N GLY A 165 6.87 3.51 17.95
CA GLY A 165 5.54 3.72 18.54
C GLY A 165 5.38 3.00 19.88
N ASN A 166 4.49 2.01 19.94
CA ASN A 166 4.29 1.08 21.06
C ASN A 166 4.94 -0.29 20.82
N MET A 167 5.96 -0.40 19.98
CA MET A 167 6.72 -1.63 19.75
C MET A 167 8.18 -1.45 20.16
N LEU A 168 8.84 -2.54 20.48
CA LEU A 168 10.24 -2.60 20.91
C LEU A 168 11.03 -3.58 20.04
N VAL A 169 12.17 -3.10 19.54
CA VAL A 169 13.14 -3.89 18.76
C VAL A 169 14.47 -3.91 19.51
N PRO A 170 14.88 -5.05 20.08
CA PRO A 170 16.19 -5.18 20.72
C PRO A 170 17.34 -4.91 19.75
N ASN A 171 18.41 -4.26 20.21
CA ASN A 171 19.61 -4.00 19.39
C ASN A 171 20.24 -5.28 18.83
N SER A 172 20.12 -6.40 19.54
CA SER A 172 20.60 -7.71 19.07
C SER A 172 20.00 -8.11 17.73
N ASN A 173 18.80 -7.63 17.39
CA ASN A 173 18.18 -7.87 16.09
C ASN A 173 19.00 -7.23 14.95
N TYR A 174 19.52 -6.02 15.17
CA TYR A 174 20.36 -5.32 14.18
C TYR A 174 21.77 -5.91 14.12
N CYS A 175 22.30 -6.46 15.22
CA CYS A 175 23.55 -7.22 15.19
C CYS A 175 23.40 -8.50 14.34
N ALA A 176 22.30 -9.26 14.52
CA ALA A 176 22.02 -10.42 13.69
C ALA A 176 21.83 -10.05 12.21
N PHE A 177 21.23 -8.88 11.95
CA PHE A 177 21.09 -8.34 10.60
C PHE A 177 22.44 -7.99 9.97
N GLU A 178 23.35 -7.35 10.71
CA GLU A 178 24.72 -7.08 10.25
C GLU A 178 25.43 -8.37 9.84
N GLU A 179 25.39 -9.40 10.70
CA GLU A 179 26.01 -10.70 10.45
C GLU A 179 25.47 -11.36 9.17
N TRP A 180 24.17 -11.19 8.91
CA TRP A 180 23.52 -11.75 7.71
C TRP A 180 23.80 -10.95 6.43
N ILE A 181 23.71 -9.62 6.47
CA ILE A 181 23.76 -8.79 5.26
C ILE A 181 25.19 -8.54 4.76
N MET A 182 26.18 -8.46 5.66
CA MET A 182 27.56 -8.15 5.28
C MET A 182 28.15 -9.11 4.23
N PRO A 183 28.03 -10.46 4.37
CA PRO A 183 28.49 -11.39 3.35
C PRO A 183 27.74 -11.27 2.02
N ILE A 184 26.50 -10.77 2.02
CA ILE A 184 25.71 -10.55 0.81
C ILE A 184 26.24 -9.31 0.08
N LEU A 185 26.49 -8.22 0.80
CA LEU A 185 27.08 -7.00 0.23
C LEU A 185 28.47 -7.26 -0.36
N ASP A 186 29.25 -8.14 0.27
CA ASP A 186 30.52 -8.62 -0.27
C ASP A 186 30.37 -9.25 -1.66
N LYS A 187 29.41 -10.18 -1.82
CA LYS A 187 29.14 -10.82 -3.11
C LYS A 187 28.63 -9.81 -4.13
N MET A 188 27.72 -8.93 -3.72
CA MET A 188 27.18 -7.89 -4.59
C MET A 188 28.27 -6.94 -5.11
N LEU A 189 29.26 -6.61 -4.29
CA LEU A 189 30.41 -5.81 -4.73
C LEU A 189 31.25 -6.54 -5.78
N VAL A 190 31.53 -7.84 -5.58
CA VAL A 190 32.24 -8.67 -6.55
C VAL A 190 31.47 -8.72 -7.86
N GLU A 191 30.18 -9.04 -7.82
CA GLU A 191 29.30 -9.08 -9.00
C GLU A 191 29.23 -7.71 -9.72
N GLN A 192 29.29 -6.60 -8.99
CA GLN A 192 29.36 -5.27 -9.59
C GLN A 192 30.71 -5.02 -10.30
N GLN A 193 31.82 -5.49 -9.73
CA GLN A 193 33.18 -5.25 -10.24
C GLN A 193 33.56 -6.20 -11.38
N GLU A 194 33.18 -7.46 -11.28
CA GLU A 194 33.59 -8.52 -12.20
C GLU A 194 32.56 -8.75 -13.31
N ASP A 195 31.26 -8.78 -12.96
CA ASP A 195 30.19 -9.07 -13.91
C ASP A 195 29.51 -7.79 -14.45
N GLY A 196 29.85 -6.62 -13.91
CA GLY A 196 29.29 -5.32 -14.33
C GLY A 196 27.83 -5.11 -13.91
N VAL A 197 27.36 -5.78 -12.85
CA VAL A 197 25.99 -5.61 -12.35
C VAL A 197 25.76 -4.18 -11.85
N ASN A 198 24.88 -3.42 -12.51
CA ASN A 198 24.42 -2.13 -11.99
C ASN A 198 23.33 -2.35 -10.93
N TRP A 199 23.67 -2.28 -9.65
CA TRP A 199 22.71 -2.42 -8.57
C TRP A 199 21.78 -1.21 -8.47
N THR A 200 20.50 -1.49 -8.29
CA THR A 200 19.46 -0.51 -7.98
C THR A 200 18.72 -0.95 -6.73
N PRO A 201 17.96 -0.09 -6.04
CA PRO A 201 17.21 -0.51 -4.86
C PRO A 201 16.38 -1.77 -5.08
N SER A 202 15.62 -1.85 -6.18
CA SER A 202 14.80 -3.02 -6.47
C SER A 202 15.60 -4.30 -6.73
N LYS A 203 16.76 -4.22 -7.39
CA LYS A 203 17.65 -5.38 -7.58
C LYS A 203 18.27 -5.84 -6.27
N MET A 204 18.65 -4.90 -5.39
CA MET A 204 19.16 -5.24 -4.06
C MET A 204 18.07 -5.91 -3.22
N ILE A 205 16.84 -5.39 -3.23
CA ILE A 205 15.72 -5.99 -2.48
C ILE A 205 15.36 -7.38 -3.02
N ASP A 206 15.35 -7.57 -4.34
CA ASP A 206 15.17 -8.90 -4.95
C ASP A 206 16.25 -9.88 -4.49
N ARG A 207 17.52 -9.46 -4.49
CA ARG A 207 18.64 -10.23 -3.95
C ARG A 207 18.44 -10.58 -2.48
N PHE A 208 18.01 -9.63 -1.65
CA PHE A 208 17.75 -9.87 -0.23
C PHE A 208 16.59 -10.86 -0.01
N GLY A 209 15.53 -10.75 -0.81
CA GLY A 209 14.41 -11.71 -0.82
C GLY A 209 14.84 -13.12 -1.20
N LYS A 210 15.76 -13.25 -2.16
CA LYS A 210 16.37 -14.54 -2.51
C LYS A 210 17.19 -15.12 -1.36
N GLU A 211 18.06 -14.31 -0.75
CA GLU A 211 19.03 -14.76 0.26
C GLU A 211 18.38 -15.04 1.63
N ILE A 212 17.28 -14.36 1.98
CA ILE A 212 16.60 -14.60 3.26
C ILE A 212 15.90 -15.97 3.28
N ASN A 213 15.45 -16.43 2.11
CA ASN A 213 14.89 -17.76 1.86
C ASN A 213 13.91 -18.26 2.95
N ASN A 214 13.06 -17.37 3.44
CA ASN A 214 12.11 -17.64 4.52
C ASN A 214 10.68 -17.30 4.06
N PRO A 215 9.72 -18.25 4.10
CA PRO A 215 8.34 -18.03 3.66
C PRO A 215 7.54 -17.03 4.51
N ASP A 216 8.07 -16.59 5.64
CA ASP A 216 7.47 -15.53 6.45
C ASP A 216 7.80 -14.12 5.92
N SER A 217 8.79 -13.99 5.03
CA SER A 217 9.22 -12.71 4.45
C SER A 217 8.33 -12.27 3.28
N ILE A 218 7.96 -10.99 3.26
CA ILE A 218 7.36 -10.32 2.11
C ILE A 218 8.29 -10.44 0.89
N TYR A 219 9.58 -10.15 1.09
CA TYR A 219 10.54 -10.04 -0.01
C TYR A 219 10.97 -11.39 -0.57
N TYR A 220 10.95 -12.45 0.24
CA TYR A 220 11.01 -13.81 -0.28
C TYR A 220 9.92 -14.08 -1.31
N TRP A 221 8.66 -13.78 -0.98
CA TRP A 221 7.55 -13.97 -1.90
C TRP A 221 7.60 -13.01 -3.09
N ALA A 222 8.05 -11.77 -2.89
CA ALA A 222 8.23 -10.81 -3.98
C ALA A 222 9.23 -11.35 -5.02
N HIS A 223 10.40 -11.83 -4.57
CA HIS A 223 11.39 -12.49 -5.41
C HIS A 223 10.81 -13.72 -6.13
N ARG A 224 10.19 -14.64 -5.38
CA ARG A 224 9.61 -15.89 -5.91
C ARG A 224 8.50 -15.67 -6.94
N ASN A 225 7.79 -14.56 -6.85
CA ASN A 225 6.68 -14.22 -7.74
C ASN A 225 7.04 -13.17 -8.80
N GLY A 226 8.29 -12.71 -8.85
CA GLY A 226 8.73 -11.68 -9.80
C GLY A 226 8.03 -10.33 -9.60
N ILE A 227 7.66 -9.99 -8.36
CA ILE A 227 7.01 -8.72 -8.00
C ILE A 227 8.12 -7.72 -7.66
N PRO A 228 8.33 -6.65 -8.47
CA PRO A 228 9.36 -5.65 -8.17
C PRO A 228 8.99 -4.83 -6.93
N VAL A 229 10.00 -4.50 -6.14
CA VAL A 229 9.88 -3.64 -4.96
C VAL A 229 10.76 -2.41 -5.15
N TYR A 230 10.16 -1.22 -5.16
CA TYR A 230 10.90 0.02 -5.28
C TYR A 230 11.05 0.71 -3.92
N CYS A 231 12.25 1.19 -3.64
CA CYS A 231 12.56 1.95 -2.45
C CYS A 231 13.65 2.98 -2.76
N PRO A 232 13.29 4.14 -3.37
CA PRO A 232 14.29 5.16 -3.71
C PRO A 232 15.20 5.59 -2.54
N PRO A 233 14.70 5.75 -1.29
CA PRO A 233 15.54 6.07 -0.14
C PRO A 233 16.01 4.79 0.58
N LEU A 234 16.57 3.81 -0.14
CA LEU A 234 17.02 2.53 0.47
C LEU A 234 18.11 2.72 1.54
N THR A 235 18.84 3.82 1.49
CA THR A 235 19.90 4.16 2.46
C THR A 235 19.38 4.81 3.75
N ASP A 236 18.08 5.06 3.89
CA ASP A 236 17.49 5.76 5.05
C ASP A 236 17.04 4.76 6.14
N GLY A 237 17.98 3.97 6.67
CA GLY A 237 17.71 2.93 7.66
C GLY A 237 18.93 2.07 7.99
N SER A 238 18.71 0.97 8.70
CA SER A 238 19.75 -0.01 9.04
C SER A 238 20.44 -0.58 7.80
N ILE A 239 19.78 -0.76 6.66
CA ILE A 239 20.47 -1.13 5.40
C ILE A 239 21.51 -0.08 5.03
N GLY A 240 21.19 1.21 5.19
CA GLY A 240 22.11 2.32 5.00
C GLY A 240 23.30 2.28 5.95
N ASP A 241 23.08 1.98 7.22
CA ASP A 241 24.15 1.80 8.21
C ASP A 241 25.11 0.66 7.79
N MET A 242 24.55 -0.46 7.31
CA MET A 242 25.36 -1.59 6.87
C MET A 242 26.14 -1.29 5.58
N LEU A 243 25.53 -0.59 4.62
CA LEU A 243 26.22 -0.08 3.43
C LEU A 243 27.35 0.88 3.80
N PHE A 244 27.10 1.77 4.76
CA PHE A 244 28.10 2.71 5.27
C PHE A 244 29.30 1.98 5.88
N PHE A 245 29.08 1.07 6.84
CA PHE A 245 30.15 0.27 7.46
C PHE A 245 30.87 -0.61 6.43
N HIS A 246 30.13 -1.23 5.50
CA HIS A 246 30.69 -2.03 4.42
C HIS A 246 31.65 -1.22 3.56
N SER A 247 31.28 0.02 3.20
CA SER A 247 32.09 0.88 2.31
C SER A 247 33.48 1.23 2.85
N TYR A 248 33.67 1.29 4.17
CA TYR A 248 34.98 1.49 4.79
C TYR A 248 35.85 0.22 4.76
N LYS A 249 35.23 -0.96 4.83
CA LYS A 249 35.92 -2.25 4.79
C LYS A 249 36.24 -2.66 3.35
N LYS A 250 35.28 -2.47 2.44
CA LYS A 250 35.34 -2.82 1.01
C LYS A 250 34.66 -1.73 0.17
N PRO A 251 35.42 -0.70 -0.25
CA PRO A 251 34.85 0.44 -0.95
C PRO A 251 34.37 0.07 -2.37
N GLY A 252 33.34 0.78 -2.84
CA GLY A 252 32.99 0.83 -4.26
C GLY A 252 31.60 0.33 -4.63
N LEU A 253 30.84 -0.29 -3.71
CA LEU A 253 29.45 -0.68 -3.98
C LEU A 253 28.60 0.56 -4.26
N ARG A 254 27.84 0.57 -5.36
CA ARG A 254 26.98 1.68 -5.77
C ARG A 254 25.55 1.20 -5.90
N CYS A 255 24.60 2.10 -5.69
CA CYS A 255 23.18 1.85 -5.85
C CYS A 255 22.58 2.98 -6.68
N ASP A 256 22.18 2.68 -7.92
CA ASP A 256 21.62 3.64 -8.86
C ASP A 256 20.09 3.73 -8.73
N ILE A 257 19.60 4.93 -8.45
CA ILE A 257 18.16 5.23 -8.40
C ILE A 257 17.60 5.64 -9.77
N VAL A 258 18.44 6.02 -10.74
CA VAL A 258 18.02 6.49 -12.06
C VAL A 258 17.50 5.33 -12.91
N GLU A 259 18.18 4.20 -12.91
CA GLU A 259 17.64 2.99 -13.54
C GLU A 259 16.31 2.58 -12.89
N ASP A 260 16.19 2.66 -11.56
CA ASP A 260 14.99 2.24 -10.84
C ASP A 260 13.78 3.15 -11.12
N ILE A 261 13.94 4.48 -11.22
CA ILE A 261 12.83 5.36 -11.59
C ILE A 261 12.36 5.12 -13.03
N ARG A 262 13.26 4.75 -13.96
CA ARG A 262 12.86 4.35 -15.31
C ARG A 262 12.01 3.08 -15.25
N ARG A 263 12.44 2.07 -14.50
CA ARG A 263 11.71 0.80 -14.32
C ARG A 263 10.34 1.05 -13.68
N MET A 264 10.29 1.81 -12.58
CA MET A 264 9.03 2.14 -11.90
C MET A 264 8.04 2.88 -12.81
N ASN A 265 8.51 3.88 -13.57
CA ASN A 265 7.65 4.60 -14.51
C ASN A 265 7.17 3.67 -15.65
N ASP A 266 8.05 2.78 -16.14
CA ASP A 266 7.71 1.78 -17.16
C ASP A 266 6.63 0.81 -16.66
N GLU A 267 6.60 0.46 -15.37
CA GLU A 267 5.54 -0.40 -14.81
C GLU A 267 4.14 0.16 -15.06
N ALA A 268 3.98 1.48 -14.99
CA ALA A 268 2.73 2.19 -15.22
C ALA A 268 2.54 2.55 -16.70
N LEU A 269 3.55 3.15 -17.34
CA LEU A 269 3.49 3.59 -18.73
C LEU A 269 3.18 2.43 -19.69
N LYS A 270 3.79 1.26 -19.46
CA LYS A 270 3.59 0.04 -20.27
C LYS A 270 2.46 -0.84 -19.75
N ALA A 271 1.64 -0.35 -18.82
CA ALA A 271 0.53 -1.14 -18.28
C ALA A 271 -0.56 -1.41 -19.32
N ALA A 272 -0.72 -0.55 -20.34
CA ALA A 272 -1.73 -0.72 -21.38
C ALA A 272 -1.62 -2.10 -22.05
N PRO A 273 -2.74 -2.83 -22.22
CA PRO A 273 -4.13 -2.39 -22.07
C PRO A 273 -4.74 -2.57 -20.66
N ARG A 274 -3.94 -2.91 -19.65
CA ARG A 274 -4.42 -3.02 -18.26
C ARG A 274 -4.80 -1.64 -17.71
N ARG A 275 -5.84 -1.63 -16.88
CA ARG A 275 -6.06 -0.55 -15.90
C ARG A 275 -5.00 -0.61 -14.80
N THR A 276 -4.73 0.51 -14.13
CA THR A 276 -3.90 0.53 -12.91
C THR A 276 -4.74 0.91 -11.69
N GLY A 277 -4.52 0.20 -10.58
CA GLY A 277 -5.10 0.50 -9.29
C GLY A 277 -4.01 0.82 -8.29
N VAL A 278 -4.22 1.82 -7.43
CA VAL A 278 -3.26 2.17 -6.37
C VAL A 278 -3.89 1.96 -4.99
N ILE A 279 -3.20 1.22 -4.13
CA ILE A 279 -3.56 1.04 -2.73
C ILE A 279 -2.39 1.60 -1.92
N ILE A 280 -2.63 2.66 -1.14
CA ILE A 280 -1.56 3.39 -0.44
C ILE A 280 -1.87 3.41 1.06
N LEU A 281 -1.01 2.77 1.84
CA LEU A 281 -1.08 2.70 3.29
C LEU A 281 -0.04 3.65 3.90
N GLY A 282 -0.48 4.81 4.36
CA GLY A 282 0.38 5.91 4.80
C GLY A 282 0.58 6.99 3.75
N GLY A 283 1.75 7.65 3.78
CA GLY A 283 2.08 8.81 2.96
C GLY A 283 3.53 8.78 2.46
N GLY A 284 4.15 9.95 2.35
CA GLY A 284 5.58 10.09 2.03
C GLY A 284 5.98 9.53 0.66
N VAL A 285 7.21 9.01 0.58
CA VAL A 285 7.78 8.51 -0.69
C VAL A 285 6.93 7.43 -1.33
N PRO A 286 6.43 6.38 -0.63
CA PRO A 286 5.58 5.37 -1.25
C PRO A 286 4.34 5.94 -1.94
N LYS A 287 3.66 6.91 -1.28
CA LYS A 287 2.51 7.60 -1.86
C LYS A 287 2.91 8.34 -3.14
N HIS A 288 3.85 9.26 -3.01
CA HIS A 288 4.19 10.16 -4.10
C HIS A 288 4.78 9.40 -5.30
N HIS A 289 5.64 8.41 -5.05
CA HIS A 289 6.35 7.67 -6.09
C HIS A 289 5.39 6.81 -6.94
N ILE A 290 4.41 6.13 -6.32
CA ILE A 290 3.37 5.39 -7.04
C ILE A 290 2.49 6.33 -7.88
N CYS A 291 2.05 7.44 -7.28
CA CYS A 291 1.19 8.40 -7.97
C CYS A 291 1.93 9.05 -9.14
N ASN A 292 3.20 9.39 -8.97
CA ASN A 292 4.03 9.99 -10.01
C ASN A 292 4.36 9.02 -11.16
N ALA A 293 4.48 7.72 -10.90
CA ALA A 293 4.57 6.73 -11.96
C ALA A 293 3.27 6.66 -12.77
N ASN A 294 2.12 6.70 -12.10
CA ASN A 294 0.81 6.68 -12.76
C ASN A 294 0.48 7.97 -13.53
N LEU A 295 1.11 9.10 -13.19
CA LEU A 295 1.06 10.30 -14.03
C LEU A 295 1.53 10.02 -15.47
N MET A 296 2.54 9.17 -15.65
CA MET A 296 3.10 8.86 -16.97
C MET A 296 2.09 8.18 -17.92
N ARG A 297 0.97 7.67 -17.39
CA ARG A 297 -0.14 7.10 -18.17
C ARG A 297 -1.43 7.92 -18.07
N ASN A 298 -1.34 9.19 -17.69
CA ASN A 298 -2.47 10.09 -17.40
C ASN A 298 -3.39 9.62 -16.27
N GLY A 299 -2.79 9.02 -15.24
CA GLY A 299 -3.41 8.76 -13.96
C GLY A 299 -3.85 7.32 -13.74
N ALA A 300 -3.99 6.94 -12.48
CA ALA A 300 -4.55 5.64 -12.08
C ALA A 300 -6.07 5.58 -12.34
N ASP A 301 -6.57 4.39 -12.65
CA ASP A 301 -8.00 4.14 -12.89
C ASP A 301 -8.78 3.97 -11.58
N TYR A 302 -8.12 3.45 -10.54
CA TYR A 302 -8.68 3.24 -9.20
C TYR A 302 -7.69 3.70 -8.14
N ALA A 303 -8.18 4.26 -7.02
CA ALA A 303 -7.29 4.68 -5.92
C ALA A 303 -7.94 4.56 -4.53
N VAL A 304 -7.22 3.92 -3.60
CA VAL A 304 -7.58 3.85 -2.18
C VAL A 304 -6.41 4.26 -1.31
N TYR A 305 -6.59 5.30 -0.51
CA TYR A 305 -5.61 5.78 0.47
C TYR A 305 -6.09 5.48 1.89
N VAL A 306 -5.21 4.94 2.73
CA VAL A 306 -5.45 4.72 4.17
C VAL A 306 -4.33 5.40 4.93
N ASN A 307 -4.58 6.58 5.50
CA ASN A 307 -3.56 7.32 6.24
C ASN A 307 -4.16 8.25 7.30
N THR A 308 -3.32 8.79 8.17
CA THR A 308 -3.73 9.70 9.25
C THR A 308 -3.40 11.17 8.98
N ALA A 309 -2.77 11.46 7.84
CA ALA A 309 -2.29 12.79 7.50
C ALA A 309 -3.42 13.72 7.05
N GLN A 310 -3.28 15.00 7.36
CA GLN A 310 -4.31 16.03 7.19
C GLN A 310 -3.86 17.09 6.18
N GLU A 311 -4.80 17.68 5.45
CA GLU A 311 -4.50 18.58 4.33
C GLU A 311 -4.02 19.99 4.77
N PHE A 312 -4.31 20.41 6.01
CA PHE A 312 -4.12 21.81 6.44
C PHE A 312 -2.65 22.26 6.46
N ASP A 313 -1.70 21.33 6.49
CA ASP A 313 -0.26 21.63 6.50
C ASP A 313 0.36 21.68 5.09
N GLY A 314 -0.44 21.45 4.04
CA GLY A 314 0.01 21.45 2.65
C GLY A 314 0.93 20.29 2.27
N SER A 315 1.00 19.23 3.08
CA SER A 315 1.83 18.06 2.80
C SER A 315 1.21 17.15 1.72
N ASP A 316 2.06 16.60 0.82
CA ASP A 316 1.61 15.55 -0.10
C ASP A 316 1.03 14.35 0.67
N SER A 317 1.58 13.99 1.83
CA SER A 317 1.04 12.94 2.68
C SER A 317 -0.43 13.17 3.06
N GLY A 318 -0.78 14.42 3.40
CA GLY A 318 -2.10 14.83 3.85
C GLY A 318 -3.10 15.12 2.73
N ALA A 319 -2.61 15.41 1.52
CA ALA A 319 -3.41 15.77 0.36
C ALA A 319 -4.60 14.82 0.11
N HIS A 320 -5.77 15.40 -0.18
CA HIS A 320 -6.94 14.65 -0.62
C HIS A 320 -6.68 14.02 -2.01
N PRO A 321 -7.25 12.85 -2.36
CA PRO A 321 -7.07 12.26 -3.68
C PRO A 321 -7.45 13.18 -4.85
N ASP A 322 -8.38 14.12 -4.61
CA ASP A 322 -8.78 15.12 -5.61
C ASP A 322 -7.63 16.07 -6.01
N GLU A 323 -6.69 16.35 -5.10
CA GLU A 323 -5.46 17.07 -5.48
C GLU A 323 -4.65 16.25 -6.48
N ALA A 324 -4.53 14.93 -6.29
CA ALA A 324 -3.83 14.06 -7.25
C ALA A 324 -4.56 13.98 -8.61
N VAL A 325 -5.87 14.23 -8.67
CA VAL A 325 -6.61 14.40 -9.93
C VAL A 325 -6.16 15.66 -10.66
N SER A 326 -5.95 16.78 -9.97
CA SER A 326 -5.50 18.04 -10.60
C SER A 326 -4.13 17.91 -11.27
N TRP A 327 -3.27 17.02 -10.77
CA TRP A 327 -1.97 16.72 -11.36
C TRP A 327 -2.02 15.70 -12.50
N GLY A 328 -3.14 15.01 -12.71
CA GLY A 328 -3.23 13.87 -13.62
C GLY A 328 -2.60 12.58 -13.08
N LYS A 329 -2.34 12.50 -11.76
CA LYS A 329 -1.85 11.28 -11.08
C LYS A 329 -2.98 10.26 -10.86
N ILE A 330 -4.22 10.74 -10.78
CA ILE A 330 -5.47 9.95 -10.80
C ILE A 330 -6.33 10.46 -11.96
N LYS A 331 -7.05 9.56 -12.64
CA LYS A 331 -7.94 9.94 -13.75
C LYS A 331 -9.15 10.74 -13.27
N MET A 332 -9.61 11.67 -14.10
CA MET A 332 -10.83 12.46 -13.85
C MET A 332 -12.11 11.61 -13.73
N THR A 333 -12.11 10.40 -14.30
CA THR A 333 -13.24 9.45 -14.26
C THR A 333 -13.16 8.47 -13.08
N ALA A 334 -12.10 8.52 -12.28
CA ALA A 334 -11.93 7.63 -11.14
C ALA A 334 -12.82 8.08 -9.96
N THR A 335 -13.11 7.15 -9.05
CA THR A 335 -13.84 7.40 -7.80
C THR A 335 -12.93 7.16 -6.59
N PRO A 336 -11.86 7.97 -6.41
CA PRO A 336 -10.84 7.69 -5.41
C PRO A 336 -11.37 7.82 -3.98
N VAL A 337 -10.89 6.98 -3.08
CA VAL A 337 -11.35 6.93 -1.68
C VAL A 337 -10.18 7.18 -0.74
N LYS A 338 -10.37 8.08 0.25
CA LYS A 338 -9.44 8.28 1.37
C LYS A 338 -10.11 7.88 2.69
N LEU A 339 -9.42 7.02 3.42
CA LEU A 339 -9.70 6.63 4.79
C LEU A 339 -8.75 7.37 5.73
N CYS A 340 -9.31 8.20 6.60
CA CYS A 340 -8.58 8.91 7.65
C CYS A 340 -8.53 8.05 8.92
N GLY A 341 -7.48 7.25 9.08
CA GLY A 341 -7.33 6.34 10.22
C GLY A 341 -6.08 5.46 10.15
N ASP A 342 -5.86 4.69 11.21
CA ASP A 342 -4.69 3.81 11.33
C ASP A 342 -4.87 2.54 10.48
N ALA A 343 -3.92 2.29 9.57
CA ALA A 343 -3.94 1.14 8.67
C ALA A 343 -3.85 -0.21 9.41
N THR A 344 -3.31 -0.25 10.64
CA THR A 344 -3.29 -1.46 11.47
C THR A 344 -4.68 -1.96 11.86
N ILE A 345 -5.68 -1.06 11.84
CA ILE A 345 -7.09 -1.39 12.08
C ILE A 345 -7.82 -1.60 10.75
N LEU A 346 -7.65 -0.66 9.81
CA LEU A 346 -8.47 -0.60 8.61
C LEU A 346 -8.04 -1.60 7.54
N PHE A 347 -6.74 -1.81 7.35
CA PHE A 347 -6.25 -2.65 6.26
C PHE A 347 -6.59 -4.14 6.41
N PRO A 348 -6.47 -4.77 7.61
CA PRO A 348 -6.94 -6.15 7.80
C PRO A 348 -8.43 -6.33 7.47
N LEU A 349 -9.27 -5.33 7.80
CA LEU A 349 -10.69 -5.35 7.45
C LEU A 349 -10.89 -5.26 5.93
N ILE A 350 -10.18 -4.37 5.25
CA ILE A 350 -10.22 -4.29 3.78
C ILE A 350 -9.82 -5.62 3.16
N VAL A 351 -8.68 -6.21 3.57
CA VAL A 351 -8.21 -7.51 3.06
C VAL A 351 -9.24 -8.61 3.31
N SER A 352 -9.87 -8.65 4.49
CA SER A 352 -10.91 -9.63 4.85
C SER A 352 -12.15 -9.57 3.94
N GLN A 353 -12.48 -8.38 3.41
CA GLN A 353 -13.67 -8.15 2.61
C GLN A 353 -13.39 -8.08 1.10
N THR A 354 -12.12 -8.24 0.70
CA THR A 354 -11.69 -8.10 -0.70
C THR A 354 -10.81 -9.29 -1.10
N PHE A 355 -9.49 -9.14 -1.02
CA PHE A 355 -8.50 -10.13 -1.44
C PHE A 355 -8.70 -11.52 -0.81
N ALA A 356 -9.05 -11.60 0.48
CA ALA A 356 -9.27 -12.87 1.15
C ALA A 356 -10.54 -13.60 0.67
N LYS A 357 -11.62 -12.87 0.36
CA LYS A 357 -12.86 -13.46 -0.18
C LYS A 357 -12.69 -14.00 -1.59
N GLU A 358 -11.78 -13.39 -2.35
CA GLU A 358 -11.53 -13.71 -3.74
C GLU A 358 -10.32 -14.66 -3.94
N GLU A 359 -9.74 -15.25 -2.88
CA GLU A 359 -8.51 -16.07 -2.97
C GLU A 359 -8.57 -17.14 -4.07
N GLN A 360 -9.70 -17.82 -4.23
CA GLN A 360 -9.91 -18.83 -5.26
C GLN A 360 -9.88 -18.28 -6.69
N SER A 361 -10.27 -17.01 -6.91
CA SER A 361 -10.21 -16.37 -8.23
C SER A 361 -8.78 -15.97 -8.61
N TRP A 362 -7.90 -15.77 -7.62
CA TRP A 362 -6.46 -15.56 -7.83
C TRP A 362 -5.69 -16.87 -8.04
N ALA A 363 -6.04 -17.95 -7.33
CA ALA A 363 -5.38 -19.24 -7.44
C ALA A 363 -5.53 -19.90 -8.82
N ARG A 364 -6.69 -19.76 -9.48
CA ARG A 364 -6.94 -20.33 -10.83
C ARG A 364 -6.16 -19.65 -11.95
N GLY A 365 -5.58 -18.47 -11.70
CA GLY A 365 -4.68 -17.81 -12.65
C GLY A 365 -3.24 -18.33 -12.64
N CYS A 366 -2.88 -19.16 -11.65
CA CYS A 366 -1.52 -19.65 -11.44
C CYS A 366 -1.21 -20.97 -12.16
N GLU A 367 -2.20 -21.71 -12.65
CA GLU A 367 -1.99 -22.99 -13.36
C GLU A 367 -1.41 -22.81 -14.77
N ASP A 368 -1.34 -21.58 -15.28
CA ASP A 368 -0.90 -21.25 -16.66
C ASP A 368 0.43 -20.46 -16.72
N ALA A 369 1.18 -20.32 -15.63
CA ALA A 369 2.51 -19.68 -15.69
C ALA A 369 3.59 -20.76 -15.93
N PRO A 370 4.44 -20.62 -16.98
CA PRO A 370 5.48 -21.61 -17.30
C PRO A 370 6.55 -21.76 -16.23
#